data_AF-A0A9P7XST9-F1
#
_entry.id   AF-A0A9P7XST9-F1
#
_cell.length_a   1.000
_cell.length_b   1.000
_cell.length_c   1.000
_cell.angle_alpha   90.00
_cell.angle_beta   90.00
_cell.angle_gamma   90.00
#
_symmetry.space_group_name_H-M   'P 1'
#
loop_
_entity.id
_entity.type
_entity.pdbx_description
1 polymer ?
#
loop_
_entity_poly.entity_id
_entity_poly.type
_entity_poly.pdbx_seq_one_letter_code
_entity_poly.pdbx_strand_id
1 'polypeptide(L)'
;MSPLHNSAVAKWLEEIAAAKAKAQAKEQQQPQQQQQQQQQEQSYTSVDGPPQPQPRPQLAATATHTAQYGIITSYNLRTRKKQLRLVLPPEPRKPGPGECCGNDCEPCVNTIYWEDMAAHREKCRKLKVQFEDACRALEDSEGTGREDGSGNVDVRKVEEGTEEGAEDDDDDDDDDDGKMLSIRSYRPFKVLEKRYLSENTLLAFCDLPYYSKKKKDDPSMTMFHLLIRFQQADGQYLTKAFTPVDMSRLHTASGSVPRGENLEGDVGQGLEDRMAFLVKLYPSPHATSDMFRALEADTEGSSNGGVDEDDGERSKKGVLFLRGPIQTGRDRQQNQQQQRLQQEQQHQDDNLNLTTAETGTRRHRKRIVMIAAGSGITPMYQVLRALHSQQHHQHQPSSEEVKEGRERGEEEGGQFWEADEVDLVYCNRTTDDIWLHQELQSFRLSRTEDQKQEDGGARDQRSEEEISNMTAGLSLSLVRRTTVRIQHVLSSSSSVNQAPKQEGNGDHQFHAGRITLDLLRNTLQPSHASHGHQKDNKEQLQILVCGPPLFNKDVSIMLTSLEYHDSEFCEIHILE
;
A
#
# COMPACT_ATOMS: atom_id res chain seq x y z
N MET A 1 14.82 -57.26 -35.09
CA MET A 1 14.37 -56.82 -33.75
C MET A 1 13.17 -55.93 -33.96
N SER A 2 11.96 -56.44 -33.70
CA SER A 2 10.72 -55.71 -33.91
C SER A 2 10.42 -54.82 -32.69
N PRO A 3 10.08 -53.54 -32.87
CA PRO A 3 9.79 -52.66 -31.74
C PRO A 3 8.46 -53.07 -31.10
N LEU A 4 8.53 -53.42 -29.81
CA LEU A 4 7.37 -53.66 -28.95
C LEU A 4 6.52 -52.39 -28.91
N HIS A 5 5.41 -52.39 -29.65
CA HIS A 5 4.38 -51.36 -29.56
C HIS A 5 3.73 -51.43 -28.18
N ASN A 6 3.99 -50.43 -27.35
CA ASN A 6 3.35 -50.30 -26.05
C ASN A 6 1.91 -49.82 -26.24
N SER A 7 0.98 -50.77 -26.32
CA SER A 7 -0.46 -50.58 -26.55
C SER A 7 -1.10 -49.52 -25.64
N ALA A 8 -0.59 -49.36 -24.42
CA ALA A 8 -1.06 -48.34 -23.48
C ALA A 8 -0.81 -46.90 -23.98
N VAL A 9 0.34 -46.66 -24.63
CA VAL A 9 0.70 -45.34 -25.15
C VAL A 9 -0.17 -44.98 -26.35
N ALA A 10 -0.46 -45.94 -27.23
CA ALA A 10 -1.34 -45.72 -28.37
C ALA A 10 -2.76 -45.34 -27.93
N LYS A 11 -3.29 -46.02 -26.91
CA LYS A 11 -4.63 -45.76 -26.37
C LYS A 11 -4.73 -44.38 -25.71
N TRP A 12 -3.69 -43.97 -24.98
CA TRP A 12 -3.62 -42.66 -24.36
C TRP A 12 -3.53 -41.52 -25.38
N LEU A 13 -2.76 -41.70 -26.47
CA LEU A 13 -2.67 -40.73 -27.56
C LEU A 13 -4.02 -40.57 -28.29
N GLU A 14 -4.79 -41.64 -28.43
CA GLU A 14 -6.12 -41.62 -29.02
C GLU A 14 -7.13 -40.86 -28.14
N GLU A 15 -7.07 -41.02 -26.82
CA GLU A 15 -7.89 -40.26 -25.86
C GLU A 15 -7.57 -38.76 -25.89
N ILE A 16 -6.29 -38.38 -26.00
CA ILE A 16 -5.88 -36.98 -26.15
C ILE A 16 -6.39 -36.39 -27.46
N ALA A 17 -6.28 -37.13 -28.57
CA ALA A 17 -6.78 -36.69 -29.86
C ALA A 17 -8.30 -36.48 -29.83
N ALA A 18 -9.04 -37.38 -29.20
CA ALA A 18 -10.49 -37.27 -29.03
C ALA A 18 -10.90 -36.08 -28.14
N ALA A 19 -10.15 -35.82 -27.07
CA ALA A 19 -10.38 -34.65 -26.20
C ALA A 19 -10.14 -33.33 -26.94
N LYS A 20 -9.06 -33.27 -27.75
CA LYS A 20 -8.72 -32.09 -28.54
C LYS A 20 -9.76 -31.81 -29.64
N ALA A 21 -10.27 -32.86 -30.29
CA ALA A 21 -11.36 -32.73 -31.27
C ALA A 21 -12.67 -32.22 -30.64
N LYS A 22 -13.01 -32.68 -29.43
CA LYS A 22 -14.19 -32.16 -28.69
C LYS A 22 -14.04 -30.70 -28.28
N ALA A 23 -12.83 -30.26 -27.90
CA ALA A 23 -12.57 -28.86 -27.57
C ALA A 23 -12.75 -27.95 -28.79
N GLN A 24 -12.19 -28.33 -29.95
CA GLN A 24 -12.34 -27.57 -31.20
C GLN A 24 -13.79 -27.51 -31.69
N ALA A 25 -14.56 -28.59 -31.54
CA ALA A 25 -15.98 -28.60 -31.90
C ALA A 25 -16.82 -27.65 -31.02
N LYS A 26 -16.45 -27.47 -29.74
CA LYS A 26 -17.10 -26.53 -28.83
C LYS A 26 -16.81 -25.07 -29.19
N GLU A 27 -15.57 -24.78 -29.61
CA GLU A 27 -15.14 -23.44 -29.99
C GLU A 27 -15.85 -22.95 -31.28
N GLN A 28 -16.13 -23.85 -32.22
CA GLN A 28 -16.87 -23.54 -33.44
C GLN A 28 -18.37 -23.28 -33.22
N GLN A 29 -18.96 -23.76 -32.12
CA GLN A 29 -20.40 -23.57 -31.83
C GLN A 29 -20.71 -22.27 -31.06
N GLN A 30 -19.69 -21.63 -30.47
CA GLN A 30 -19.87 -20.44 -29.64
C GLN A 30 -20.38 -19.19 -30.40
N PRO A 31 -19.97 -18.91 -31.67
CA PRO A 31 -20.45 -17.75 -32.41
C PRO A 31 -21.93 -17.84 -32.80
N GLN A 32 -22.46 -19.04 -33.04
CA GLN A 32 -23.88 -19.23 -33.41
C GLN A 32 -24.82 -19.00 -32.23
N GLN A 33 -24.43 -19.34 -31.00
CA GLN A 33 -25.24 -19.06 -29.81
C GLN A 33 -25.30 -17.55 -29.49
N GLN A 34 -24.22 -16.80 -29.70
CA GLN A 34 -24.23 -15.35 -29.49
C GLN A 34 -25.12 -14.61 -30.51
N GLN A 35 -25.17 -15.06 -31.76
CA GLN A 35 -26.07 -14.46 -32.76
C GLN A 35 -27.54 -14.72 -32.49
N GLN A 36 -27.91 -15.86 -31.90
CA GLN A 36 -29.30 -16.16 -31.52
C GLN A 36 -29.77 -15.33 -30.32
N GLN A 37 -28.89 -15.04 -29.36
CA GLN A 37 -29.24 -14.17 -28.21
C GLN A 37 -29.47 -12.71 -28.65
N GLN A 38 -28.64 -12.17 -29.55
CA GLN A 38 -28.81 -10.79 -30.02
C GLN A 38 -30.10 -10.58 -30.83
N GLN A 39 -30.63 -11.61 -31.50
CA GLN A 39 -31.90 -11.50 -32.23
C GLN A 39 -33.13 -11.56 -31.33
N GLN A 40 -33.05 -12.19 -30.15
CA GLN A 40 -34.17 -12.18 -29.19
C GLN A 40 -34.32 -10.83 -28.49
N GLU A 41 -33.22 -10.12 -28.21
CA GLU A 41 -33.27 -8.84 -27.50
C GLU A 41 -33.84 -7.68 -28.34
N GLN A 42 -33.83 -7.76 -29.67
CA GLN A 42 -34.38 -6.71 -30.54
C GLN A 42 -35.91 -6.79 -30.73
N SER A 43 -36.57 -7.83 -30.23
CA SER A 43 -38.01 -8.05 -30.46
C SER A 43 -38.95 -7.46 -29.39
N TYR A 44 -38.43 -6.81 -28.34
CA TYR A 44 -39.23 -6.27 -27.23
C TYR A 44 -39.16 -4.74 -27.09
N THR A 45 -39.51 -3.97 -28.13
CA THR A 45 -39.77 -2.51 -27.97
C THR A 45 -40.87 -1.98 -28.89
N SER A 46 -42.14 -2.35 -28.67
CA SER A 46 -43.26 -1.50 -29.12
C SER A 46 -44.61 -1.96 -28.55
N VAL A 47 -45.05 -1.36 -27.44
CA VAL A 47 -46.49 -1.23 -27.12
C VAL A 47 -46.69 0.04 -26.26
N ASP A 48 -47.48 0.99 -26.76
CA ASP A 48 -47.97 2.17 -26.05
C ASP A 48 -48.89 1.79 -24.87
N GLY A 49 -48.61 2.33 -23.67
CA GLY A 49 -49.44 2.15 -22.47
C GLY A 49 -49.27 3.29 -21.45
N PRO A 50 -50.31 3.57 -20.62
CA PRO A 50 -50.55 4.87 -19.97
C PRO A 50 -49.81 5.05 -18.61
N PRO A 51 -49.93 6.20 -17.91
CA PRO A 51 -48.84 6.77 -17.12
C PRO A 51 -48.52 5.96 -15.84
N GLN A 52 -47.22 5.79 -15.63
CA GLN A 52 -46.60 4.99 -14.58
C GLN A 52 -46.76 5.67 -13.20
N PRO A 53 -47.14 4.95 -12.13
CA PRO A 53 -47.04 5.45 -10.75
C PRO A 53 -45.58 5.51 -10.30
N GLN A 54 -45.28 6.47 -9.42
CA GLN A 54 -43.93 6.81 -8.95
C GLN A 54 -43.11 5.60 -8.45
N PRO A 55 -41.78 5.60 -8.66
CA PRO A 55 -40.92 4.50 -8.29
C PRO A 55 -40.77 4.39 -6.77
N ARG A 56 -41.09 3.19 -6.27
CA ARG A 56 -40.79 2.74 -4.90
C ARG A 56 -39.26 2.67 -4.71
N PRO A 57 -38.70 3.03 -3.54
CA PRO A 57 -37.26 2.99 -3.31
C PRO A 57 -36.73 1.57 -3.51
N GLN A 58 -35.82 1.38 -4.46
CA GLN A 58 -35.13 0.12 -4.66
C GLN A 58 -34.15 -0.09 -3.49
N LEU A 59 -34.39 -1.16 -2.72
CA LEU A 59 -33.44 -1.69 -1.75
C LEU A 59 -32.14 -2.03 -2.49
N ALA A 60 -31.06 -1.36 -2.10
CA ALA A 60 -29.73 -1.55 -2.67
C ALA A 60 -29.32 -3.02 -2.60
N ALA A 61 -28.90 -3.57 -3.75
CA ALA A 61 -28.28 -4.88 -3.82
C ALA A 61 -26.97 -4.86 -3.02
N THR A 62 -26.98 -5.52 -1.86
CA THR A 62 -25.78 -5.78 -1.06
C THR A 62 -24.81 -6.62 -1.86
N ALA A 63 -23.61 -6.07 -2.11
CA ALA A 63 -22.50 -6.80 -2.70
C ALA A 63 -22.20 -8.06 -1.87
N THR A 64 -22.35 -9.23 -2.48
CA THR A 64 -22.04 -10.53 -1.88
C THR A 64 -20.53 -10.67 -1.74
N HIS A 65 -20.02 -10.41 -0.53
CA HIS A 65 -18.71 -10.91 -0.12
C HIS A 65 -18.70 -12.43 -0.34
N THR A 66 -17.79 -12.93 -1.18
CA THR A 66 -17.52 -14.37 -1.31
C THR A 66 -16.90 -14.83 0.00
N ALA A 67 -17.72 -15.20 0.98
CA ALA A 67 -17.24 -15.67 2.26
C ALA A 67 -16.38 -16.92 2.05
N GLN A 68 -15.19 -16.91 2.67
CA GLN A 68 -14.19 -17.96 2.52
C GLN A 68 -14.58 -19.14 3.44
N TYR A 69 -15.10 -20.23 2.85
CA TYR A 69 -15.42 -21.48 3.56
C TYR A 69 -14.27 -22.48 3.37
N GLY A 70 -13.94 -23.26 4.41
CA GLY A 70 -12.83 -24.21 4.37
C GLY A 70 -12.20 -24.48 5.74
N ILE A 71 -11.01 -25.09 5.73
CA ILE A 71 -10.19 -25.28 6.93
C ILE A 71 -9.31 -24.04 7.09
N ILE A 72 -9.48 -23.32 8.20
CA ILE A 72 -8.73 -22.11 8.52
C ILE A 72 -7.74 -22.45 9.64
N THR A 73 -6.45 -22.32 9.35
CA THR A 73 -5.42 -22.42 10.37
C THR A 73 -5.38 -21.12 11.18
N SER A 74 -5.67 -21.22 12.46
CA SER A 74 -5.53 -20.14 13.42
C SER A 74 -4.39 -20.45 14.39
N TYR A 75 -3.84 -19.42 15.04
CA TYR A 75 -2.82 -19.59 16.06
C TYR A 75 -3.42 -19.23 17.41
N ASN A 76 -3.38 -20.15 18.37
CA ASN A 76 -3.74 -19.81 19.74
C ASN A 76 -2.58 -19.02 20.35
N LEU A 77 -2.76 -17.72 20.51
CA LEU A 77 -1.72 -16.82 20.98
C LEU A 77 -1.29 -17.08 22.44
N ARG A 78 -2.15 -17.70 23.25
CA ARG A 78 -1.85 -18.00 24.65
C ARG A 78 -0.96 -19.25 24.77
N THR A 79 -1.21 -20.27 23.97
CA THR A 79 -0.47 -21.54 24.02
C THR A 79 0.63 -21.63 22.97
N ARG A 80 0.71 -20.66 22.05
CA ARG A 80 1.56 -20.69 20.84
C ARG A 80 1.37 -21.97 20.00
N LYS A 81 0.24 -22.66 20.14
CA LYS A 81 -0.10 -23.84 19.35
C LYS A 81 -0.93 -23.47 18.12
N LYS A 82 -0.67 -24.15 17.01
CA LYS A 82 -1.52 -24.10 15.82
C LYS A 82 -2.88 -24.73 16.17
N GLN A 83 -3.97 -24.08 15.77
CA GLN A 83 -5.32 -24.59 15.95
C GLN A 83 -6.08 -24.49 14.64
N LEU A 84 -6.55 -25.62 14.13
CA LEU A 84 -7.40 -25.66 12.94
C LEU A 84 -8.85 -25.33 13.32
N ARG A 85 -9.55 -24.57 12.48
CA ARG A 85 -10.99 -24.30 12.58
C ARG A 85 -11.69 -24.66 11.28
N LEU A 86 -12.82 -25.34 11.38
CA LEU A 86 -13.65 -25.71 10.23
C LEU A 86 -14.77 -24.68 10.03
N VAL A 87 -14.80 -24.03 8.87
CA VAL A 87 -15.88 -23.11 8.47
C VAL A 87 -16.66 -23.74 7.32
N LEU A 88 -17.92 -24.11 7.58
CA LEU A 88 -18.80 -24.74 6.59
C LEU A 88 -19.49 -23.70 5.71
N PRO A 89 -19.78 -24.01 4.43
CA PRO A 89 -20.62 -23.17 3.59
C PRO A 89 -22.05 -23.04 4.18
N PRO A 90 -22.73 -21.91 3.97
CA PRO A 90 -24.09 -21.69 4.43
C PRO A 90 -25.02 -22.68 3.75
N GLU A 91 -26.05 -23.08 4.47
CA GLU A 91 -27.08 -23.96 3.94
C GLU A 91 -27.86 -23.26 2.82
N PRO A 92 -28.17 -23.95 1.70
CA PRO A 92 -29.07 -23.44 0.67
C PRO A 92 -30.39 -22.94 1.27
N ARG A 93 -30.88 -21.81 0.79
CA ARG A 93 -32.14 -21.24 1.28
C ARG A 93 -33.31 -22.09 0.79
N LYS A 94 -34.14 -22.56 1.74
CA LYS A 94 -35.39 -23.24 1.42
C LYS A 94 -36.36 -22.29 0.69
N PRO A 95 -37.00 -22.73 -0.41
CA PRO A 95 -37.96 -21.89 -1.11
C PRO A 95 -39.16 -21.56 -0.22
N GLY A 96 -39.67 -20.34 -0.36
CA GLY A 96 -40.84 -19.84 0.36
C GLY A 96 -42.14 -20.51 -0.09
N PRO A 97 -43.22 -20.48 0.72
CA PRO A 97 -44.50 -21.14 0.43
C PRO A 97 -45.29 -20.61 -0.79
N GLY A 98 -44.73 -19.67 -1.57
CA GLY A 98 -45.29 -19.21 -2.84
C GLY A 98 -44.28 -19.16 -4.00
N GLU A 99 -43.05 -19.64 -3.79
CA GLU A 99 -42.02 -19.68 -4.84
C GLU A 99 -42.20 -20.92 -5.74
N CYS A 100 -42.90 -21.95 -5.25
CA CYS A 100 -43.31 -23.10 -6.05
C CYS A 100 -44.70 -22.86 -6.65
N CYS A 101 -44.82 -22.96 -7.98
CA CYS A 101 -46.09 -22.79 -8.68
C CYS A 101 -47.06 -23.99 -8.56
N GLY A 102 -46.61 -25.11 -7.98
CA GLY A 102 -47.44 -26.30 -7.75
C GLY A 102 -47.81 -27.11 -9.00
N ASN A 103 -47.30 -26.73 -10.18
CA ASN A 103 -47.73 -27.27 -11.47
C ASN A 103 -46.74 -28.23 -12.14
N ASP A 104 -45.94 -29.00 -11.38
CA ASP A 104 -44.99 -29.99 -11.94
C ASP A 104 -44.07 -29.42 -13.04
N CYS A 105 -43.58 -28.19 -12.87
CA CYS A 105 -42.62 -27.60 -13.81
C CYS A 105 -41.25 -28.29 -13.72
N GLU A 106 -40.54 -28.42 -14.84
CA GLU A 106 -39.21 -29.06 -14.90
C GLU A 106 -38.16 -28.05 -15.41
N PRO A 107 -37.15 -27.66 -14.60
CA PRO A 107 -36.92 -28.04 -13.20
C PRO A 107 -37.76 -27.22 -12.20
N CYS A 108 -38.40 -27.90 -11.24
CA CYS A 108 -39.15 -27.27 -10.15
C CYS A 108 -38.19 -26.63 -9.15
N VAL A 109 -38.56 -25.48 -8.57
CA VAL A 109 -37.75 -24.80 -7.54
C VAL A 109 -37.43 -25.70 -6.34
N ASN A 110 -38.36 -26.60 -5.98
CA ASN A 110 -38.12 -27.58 -4.94
C ASN A 110 -37.08 -28.63 -5.37
N THR A 111 -37.10 -29.07 -6.64
CA THR A 111 -36.10 -30.00 -7.18
C THR A 111 -34.70 -29.38 -7.11
N ILE A 112 -34.55 -28.14 -7.58
CA ILE A 112 -33.27 -27.40 -7.52
C ILE A 112 -32.79 -27.28 -6.07
N TYR A 113 -33.69 -26.91 -5.14
CA TYR A 113 -33.35 -26.83 -3.72
C TYR A 113 -32.85 -28.16 -3.16
N TRP A 114 -33.49 -29.28 -3.49
CA TRP A 114 -33.07 -30.60 -3.00
C TRP A 114 -31.74 -31.06 -3.60
N GLU A 115 -31.49 -30.75 -4.87
CA GLU A 115 -30.19 -30.99 -5.51
C GLU A 115 -29.08 -30.16 -4.87
N ASP A 116 -29.31 -28.87 -4.66
CA ASP A 116 -28.38 -27.97 -3.97
C ASP A 116 -28.12 -28.41 -2.52
N MET A 117 -29.16 -28.87 -1.82
CA MET A 117 -29.05 -29.45 -0.48
C MET A 117 -28.22 -30.73 -0.48
N ALA A 118 -28.37 -31.59 -1.48
CA ALA A 118 -27.57 -32.81 -1.62
C ALA A 118 -26.09 -32.46 -1.89
N ALA A 119 -25.83 -31.52 -2.79
CA ALA A 119 -24.49 -31.02 -3.09
C ALA A 119 -23.84 -30.34 -1.87
N HIS A 120 -24.60 -29.55 -1.10
CA HIS A 120 -24.15 -28.92 0.13
C HIS A 120 -23.75 -29.94 1.19
N ARG A 121 -24.59 -30.96 1.43
CA ARG A 121 -24.29 -32.06 2.37
C ARG A 121 -23.01 -32.79 2.00
N GLU A 122 -22.83 -33.10 0.71
CA GLU A 122 -21.62 -33.75 0.22
C GLU A 122 -20.38 -32.86 0.39
N LYS A 123 -20.48 -31.56 0.11
CA LYS A 123 -19.39 -30.60 0.32
C LYS A 123 -19.03 -30.47 1.80
N CYS A 124 -20.01 -30.37 2.69
CA CYS A 124 -19.78 -30.34 4.13
C CYS A 124 -19.15 -31.65 4.64
N ARG A 125 -19.56 -32.79 4.11
CA ARG A 125 -18.98 -34.10 4.43
C ARG A 125 -17.50 -34.16 4.04
N LYS A 126 -17.15 -33.73 2.83
CA LYS A 126 -15.75 -33.66 2.37
C LYS A 126 -14.89 -32.76 3.25
N LEU A 127 -15.39 -31.56 3.58
CA LEU A 127 -14.66 -30.62 4.43
C LEU A 127 -14.46 -31.14 5.86
N LYS A 128 -15.42 -31.88 6.41
CA LYS A 128 -15.27 -32.55 7.73
C LYS A 128 -14.18 -33.63 7.72
N VAL A 129 -14.18 -34.48 6.69
CA VAL A 129 -13.13 -35.52 6.54
C VAL A 129 -11.75 -34.87 6.41
N GLN A 130 -11.62 -33.85 5.56
CA GLN A 130 -10.35 -33.12 5.40
C GLN A 130 -9.91 -32.45 6.71
N PHE A 131 -10.85 -31.95 7.51
CA PHE A 131 -10.55 -31.34 8.80
C PHE A 131 -10.06 -32.37 9.82
N GLU A 132 -10.71 -33.53 9.91
CA GLU A 132 -10.27 -34.65 10.76
C GLU A 132 -8.89 -35.18 10.35
N ASP A 133 -8.62 -35.30 9.05
CA ASP A 133 -7.32 -35.70 8.53
C ASP A 133 -6.24 -34.65 8.84
N ALA A 134 -6.56 -33.37 8.71
CA ALA A 134 -5.64 -32.28 9.06
C ALA A 134 -5.38 -32.19 10.57
N CYS A 135 -6.38 -32.48 11.41
CA CYS A 135 -6.22 -32.59 12.86
C CYS A 135 -5.29 -33.75 13.23
N ARG A 136 -5.49 -34.94 12.65
CA ARG A 136 -4.59 -36.09 12.87
C ARG A 136 -3.15 -35.80 12.45
N ALA A 137 -2.96 -35.20 11.27
CA ALA A 137 -1.63 -34.81 10.81
C ALA A 137 -0.94 -33.79 11.74
N LEU A 138 -1.71 -32.90 12.38
CA LEU A 138 -1.19 -31.95 13.36
C LEU A 138 -0.77 -32.66 14.65
N GLU A 139 -1.57 -33.62 15.14
CA GLU A 139 -1.25 -34.42 16.33
C GLU A 139 -0.01 -35.30 16.12
N ASP A 140 0.11 -35.95 14.96
CA ASP A 140 1.28 -36.78 14.61
C ASP A 140 2.58 -35.94 14.57
N SER A 141 2.49 -34.66 14.15
CA SER A 141 3.63 -33.74 14.14
C SER A 141 4.04 -33.25 15.53
N GLU A 142 3.14 -33.24 16.52
CA GLU A 142 3.45 -32.88 17.91
C GLU A 142 3.93 -34.08 18.73
N GLY A 143 3.57 -35.30 18.35
CA GLY A 143 3.88 -36.53 19.09
C GLY A 143 5.29 -37.09 18.90
N THR A 144 5.98 -36.74 17.81
CA THR A 144 7.40 -37.10 17.62
C THR A 144 8.30 -36.12 18.36
N GLY A 145 8.17 -36.07 19.69
CA GLY A 145 9.10 -35.39 20.60
C GLY A 145 10.48 -36.06 20.64
N ARG A 146 11.10 -36.24 19.48
CA ARG A 146 12.54 -36.44 19.39
C ARG A 146 13.16 -35.06 19.46
N GLU A 147 13.58 -34.70 20.67
CA GLU A 147 14.41 -33.51 20.94
C GLU A 147 15.84 -33.66 20.38
N ASP A 148 16.14 -34.76 19.70
CA ASP A 148 17.41 -34.98 19.04
C ASP A 148 17.32 -34.68 17.55
N GLY A 149 17.80 -33.49 17.18
CA GLY A 149 18.48 -33.30 15.91
C GLY A 149 17.60 -33.11 14.68
N SER A 150 17.95 -32.07 13.94
CA SER A 150 17.53 -31.77 12.58
C SER A 150 17.35 -33.02 11.70
N GLY A 151 16.09 -33.30 11.39
CA GLY A 151 15.69 -34.33 10.43
C GLY A 151 14.58 -33.78 9.56
N ASN A 152 14.93 -32.92 8.61
CA ASN A 152 14.03 -32.42 7.59
C ASN A 152 13.58 -33.60 6.70
N VAL A 153 12.38 -34.15 6.94
CA VAL A 153 11.76 -35.10 6.01
C VAL A 153 11.20 -34.30 4.85
N ASP A 154 12.02 -34.23 3.81
CA ASP A 154 11.71 -33.68 2.51
C ASP A 154 10.69 -34.57 1.77
N VAL A 155 9.45 -34.07 1.67
CA VAL A 155 8.50 -34.52 0.65
C VAL A 155 8.66 -33.61 -0.56
N ARG A 156 9.76 -33.80 -1.31
CA ARG A 156 9.88 -33.68 -2.77
C ARG A 156 11.29 -34.04 -3.26
N LYS A 157 11.44 -35.31 -3.63
CA LYS A 157 12.42 -35.70 -4.65
C LYS A 157 11.83 -35.37 -6.03
N VAL A 158 12.43 -34.44 -6.76
CA VAL A 158 13.15 -34.64 -8.05
C VAL A 158 13.55 -33.27 -8.63
N GLU A 159 14.82 -33.19 -9.04
CA GLU A 159 15.59 -32.10 -9.71
C GLU A 159 16.14 -31.01 -8.78
N GLU A 160 17.32 -31.19 -8.16
CA GLU A 160 18.73 -31.14 -8.67
C GLU A 160 19.27 -29.69 -8.70
N GLY A 161 20.23 -29.38 -7.81
CA GLY A 161 20.89 -28.08 -7.73
C GLY A 161 21.41 -27.74 -6.33
N THR A 162 22.57 -28.31 -5.99
CA THR A 162 23.38 -28.15 -4.78
C THR A 162 23.77 -26.71 -4.48
N GLU A 163 23.68 -26.27 -3.23
CA GLU A 163 24.69 -25.42 -2.58
C GLU A 163 24.57 -25.53 -1.05
N GLU A 164 25.70 -25.88 -0.44
CA GLU A 164 25.91 -26.20 0.98
C GLU A 164 26.31 -24.93 1.76
N GLY A 165 25.95 -24.89 3.04
CA GLY A 165 26.71 -24.13 4.05
C GLY A 165 26.03 -22.86 4.57
N ALA A 166 25.29 -23.00 5.68
CA ALA A 166 25.17 -21.94 6.66
C ALA A 166 25.31 -22.59 8.03
N GLU A 167 26.37 -22.19 8.74
CA GLU A 167 26.77 -22.68 10.05
C GLU A 167 25.74 -22.24 11.11
N ASP A 168 25.45 -23.16 12.03
CA ASP A 168 24.59 -22.93 13.19
C ASP A 168 25.37 -22.09 14.23
N ASP A 169 25.13 -20.78 14.27
CA ASP A 169 25.59 -19.91 15.35
C ASP A 169 24.57 -19.97 16.51
N ASP A 170 24.86 -20.83 17.49
CA ASP A 170 24.22 -20.91 18.80
C ASP A 170 24.71 -19.75 19.71
N ASP A 171 24.40 -18.51 19.38
CA ASP A 171 24.64 -17.35 20.27
C ASP A 171 23.40 -17.07 21.14
N ASP A 172 23.51 -17.50 22.41
CA ASP A 172 22.64 -17.16 23.55
C ASP A 172 22.80 -15.67 23.93
N ASP A 173 22.34 -14.76 23.06
CA ASP A 173 22.26 -13.32 23.37
C ASP A 173 20.94 -12.98 24.10
N ASP A 174 21.04 -12.90 25.43
CA ASP A 174 20.02 -12.41 26.38
C ASP A 174 19.72 -10.89 26.26
N ASP A 175 20.02 -10.25 25.13
CA ASP A 175 19.71 -8.85 24.87
C ASP A 175 18.24 -8.68 24.42
N ASP A 176 17.29 -8.84 25.36
CA ASP A 176 15.86 -8.52 25.16
C ASP A 176 15.57 -7.00 25.15
N ASP A 177 16.62 -6.16 25.26
CA ASP A 177 16.53 -4.73 25.53
C ASP A 177 16.21 -3.85 24.30
N GLY A 178 16.04 -4.42 23.11
CA GLY A 178 15.98 -3.60 21.89
C GLY A 178 15.28 -4.20 20.68
N LYS A 179 14.42 -5.20 20.86
CA LYS A 179 13.81 -5.89 19.71
C LYS A 179 12.95 -4.94 18.89
N MET A 180 13.49 -4.54 17.73
CA MET A 180 12.82 -3.74 16.71
C MET A 180 11.43 -4.28 16.39
N LEU A 181 10.57 -3.41 15.86
CA LEU A 181 9.28 -3.82 15.30
C LEU A 181 9.49 -5.04 14.39
N SER A 182 8.74 -6.11 14.68
CA SER A 182 8.81 -7.36 13.94
C SER A 182 7.54 -7.56 13.12
N ILE A 183 7.71 -8.12 11.93
CA ILE A 183 6.61 -8.59 11.09
C ILE A 183 5.85 -9.75 11.75
N ARG A 184 6.52 -10.49 12.66
CA ARG A 184 6.00 -11.74 13.24
C ARG A 184 5.21 -11.52 14.53
N SER A 185 5.54 -10.50 15.32
CA SER A 185 4.97 -10.30 16.64
C SER A 185 4.37 -8.90 16.83
N TYR A 186 3.28 -8.85 17.60
CA TYR A 186 2.73 -7.60 18.08
C TYR A 186 3.47 -7.16 19.33
N ARG A 187 3.81 -5.88 19.41
CA ARG A 187 4.41 -5.24 20.58
C ARG A 187 3.47 -4.17 21.13
N PRO A 188 3.34 -4.03 22.46
CA PRO A 188 2.52 -2.98 23.06
C PRO A 188 3.21 -1.61 22.93
N PHE A 189 2.42 -0.57 22.71
CA PHE A 189 2.84 0.82 22.61
C PHE A 189 1.78 1.71 23.28
N LYS A 190 2.23 2.73 24.00
CA LYS A 190 1.36 3.67 24.68
C LYS A 190 0.99 4.82 23.76
N VAL A 191 -0.28 5.20 23.79
CA VAL A 191 -0.75 6.44 23.19
C VAL A 191 -0.40 7.58 24.14
N LEU A 192 0.62 8.34 23.77
CA LEU A 192 1.14 9.46 24.55
C LEU A 192 0.20 10.67 24.44
N GLU A 193 -0.27 10.97 23.24
CA GLU A 193 -1.02 12.20 22.99
C GLU A 193 -2.06 12.02 21.88
N LYS A 194 -3.16 12.77 22.00
CA LYS A 194 -4.22 12.86 21.00
C LYS A 194 -4.53 14.32 20.70
N ARG A 195 -4.42 14.70 19.42
CA ARG A 195 -4.81 16.03 18.93
C ARG A 195 -5.92 15.88 17.90
N TYR A 196 -7.09 16.44 18.20
CA TYR A 196 -8.17 16.53 17.22
C TYR A 196 -7.86 17.71 16.28
N LEU A 197 -7.55 17.41 15.02
CA LEU A 197 -7.31 18.42 13.99
C LEU A 197 -8.63 18.98 13.44
N SER A 198 -9.68 18.15 13.47
CA SER A 198 -11.06 18.52 13.15
C SER A 198 -12.02 17.56 13.87
N GLU A 199 -13.33 17.76 13.71
CA GLU A 199 -14.35 16.86 14.27
C GLU A 199 -14.21 15.39 13.80
N ASN A 200 -13.64 15.19 12.60
CA ASN A 200 -13.52 13.89 11.95
C ASN A 200 -12.06 13.44 11.75
N THR A 201 -11.08 14.14 12.30
CA THR A 201 -9.66 13.85 12.09
C THR A 201 -8.90 13.94 13.41
N LEU A 202 -8.28 12.82 13.79
CA LEU A 202 -7.45 12.68 14.98
C LEU A 202 -6.00 12.41 14.58
N LEU A 203 -5.08 13.13 15.21
CA LEU A 203 -3.66 12.84 15.21
C LEU A 203 -3.31 12.15 16.53
N ALA A 204 -2.95 10.88 16.47
CA ALA A 204 -2.56 10.10 17.65
C ALA A 204 -1.05 9.91 17.67
N PHE A 205 -0.39 10.30 18.76
CA PHE A 205 1.03 10.09 18.99
C PHE A 205 1.22 8.87 19.88
N CYS A 206 2.09 7.97 19.45
CA CYS A 206 2.50 6.79 20.20
C CYS A 206 3.98 6.88 20.54
N ASP A 207 4.37 6.29 21.67
CA ASP A 207 5.78 6.01 21.94
C ASP A 207 6.30 5.02 20.89
N LEU A 208 7.56 5.15 20.46
CA LEU A 208 8.22 4.12 19.68
C LEU A 208 9.65 3.94 20.21
N PRO A 209 9.83 3.35 21.41
CA PRO A 209 11.15 3.21 22.03
C PRO A 209 12.16 2.43 21.16
N TYR A 210 11.67 1.65 20.18
CA TYR A 210 12.48 0.77 19.33
C TYR A 210 12.71 1.30 17.91
N TYR A 211 12.35 2.56 17.62
CA TYR A 211 12.55 3.18 16.31
C TYR A 211 13.70 4.15 16.37
N SER A 212 14.92 3.64 16.14
CA SER A 212 16.12 4.48 16.22
C SER A 212 16.06 5.63 15.23
N LYS A 213 16.50 6.81 15.68
CA LYS A 213 16.54 8.05 14.87
C LYS A 213 17.19 7.84 13.51
N LYS A 214 18.27 7.03 13.46
CA LYS A 214 19.00 6.69 12.25
C LYS A 214 18.13 6.04 11.15
N LYS A 215 17.09 5.28 11.52
CA LYS A 215 16.19 4.64 10.54
C LYS A 215 15.00 5.49 10.11
N LYS A 216 14.79 6.66 10.73
CA LYS A 216 13.64 7.51 10.42
C LYS A 216 13.78 8.23 9.09
N ASP A 217 15.01 8.59 8.74
CA ASP A 217 15.34 9.20 7.46
C ASP A 217 15.87 8.18 6.42
N ASP A 218 15.90 6.89 6.79
CA ASP A 218 16.29 5.82 5.88
C ASP A 218 15.25 5.69 4.73
N PRO A 219 15.64 5.89 3.46
CA PRO A 219 14.75 5.72 2.33
C PRO A 219 14.13 4.33 2.24
N SER A 220 14.77 3.31 2.82
CA SER A 220 14.25 1.93 2.88
C SER A 220 12.98 1.81 3.74
N MET A 221 12.76 2.78 4.63
CA MET A 221 11.57 2.92 5.48
C MET A 221 10.49 3.79 4.81
N THR A 222 10.45 3.82 3.48
CA THR A 222 9.32 4.39 2.75
C THR A 222 8.27 3.33 2.45
N MET A 223 7.01 3.77 2.32
CA MET A 223 5.86 2.92 1.96
C MET A 223 5.61 1.72 2.88
N PHE A 224 6.06 1.76 4.14
CA PHE A 224 5.69 0.72 5.09
C PHE A 224 4.43 1.10 5.85
N HIS A 225 3.66 0.07 6.16
CA HIS A 225 2.50 0.16 7.04
C HIS A 225 2.79 -0.54 8.36
N LEU A 226 2.14 -0.11 9.42
CA LEU A 226 2.05 -0.84 10.67
C LEU A 226 0.65 -1.38 10.84
N LEU A 227 0.54 -2.63 11.28
CA LEU A 227 -0.72 -3.19 11.73
C LEU A 227 -0.92 -2.83 13.19
N ILE A 228 -1.96 -2.05 13.44
CA ILE A 228 -2.40 -1.69 14.77
C ILE A 228 -3.51 -2.65 15.17
N ARG A 229 -3.32 -3.35 16.27
CA ARG A 229 -4.27 -4.27 16.89
C ARG A 229 -4.79 -3.69 18.20
N PHE A 230 -6.09 -3.82 18.40
CA PHE A 230 -6.79 -3.39 19.59
C PHE A 230 -7.79 -4.44 20.05
N GLN A 231 -7.96 -4.57 21.37
CA GLN A 231 -8.95 -5.47 21.96
C GLN A 231 -10.25 -4.70 22.22
N GLN A 232 -11.33 -5.12 21.56
CA GLN A 232 -12.67 -4.57 21.74
C GLN A 232 -13.26 -5.03 23.08
N ALA A 233 -14.36 -4.37 23.52
CA ALA A 233 -15.02 -4.65 24.79
C ALA A 233 -15.58 -6.09 24.90
N ASP A 234 -15.85 -6.74 23.76
CA ASP A 234 -16.29 -8.14 23.67
C ASP A 234 -15.12 -9.15 23.69
N GLY A 235 -13.89 -8.66 23.85
CA GLY A 235 -12.67 -9.45 23.82
C GLY A 235 -12.15 -9.79 22.42
N GLN A 236 -12.84 -9.40 21.34
CA GLN A 236 -12.34 -9.59 19.97
C GLN A 236 -11.20 -8.61 19.66
N TYR A 237 -10.30 -9.02 18.76
CA TYR A 237 -9.21 -8.17 18.30
C TYR A 237 -9.52 -7.58 16.92
N LEU A 238 -9.56 -6.26 16.83
CA LEU A 238 -9.58 -5.53 15.58
C LEU A 238 -8.15 -5.24 15.14
N THR A 239 -7.80 -5.53 13.89
CA THR A 239 -6.49 -5.18 13.31
C THR A 239 -6.69 -4.31 12.07
N LYS A 240 -5.96 -3.21 11.97
CA LYS A 240 -6.01 -2.26 10.84
C LYS A 240 -4.62 -1.79 10.46
N ALA A 241 -4.39 -1.56 9.17
CA ALA A 241 -3.15 -0.99 8.66
C ALA A 241 -3.17 0.53 8.79
N PHE A 242 -2.05 1.10 9.22
CA PHE A 242 -1.82 2.53 9.28
C PHE A 242 -0.41 2.85 8.79
N THR A 243 -0.30 3.87 7.97
CA THR A 243 1.00 4.43 7.60
C THR A 243 1.36 5.53 8.60
N PRO A 244 2.49 5.42 9.31
CA PRO A 244 2.89 6.47 10.21
C PRO A 244 3.28 7.73 9.44
N VAL A 245 2.92 8.86 10.00
CA VAL A 245 3.24 10.19 9.46
C VAL A 245 4.23 10.82 10.43
N ASP A 246 5.42 11.18 9.93
CA ASP A 246 6.33 11.95 10.75
C ASP A 246 5.92 13.43 10.76
N MET A 247 5.66 13.94 11.95
CA MET A 247 5.16 15.29 12.23
C MET A 247 6.22 16.18 12.90
N SER A 248 7.48 15.71 12.99
CA SER A 248 8.61 16.46 13.56
C SER A 248 8.75 17.88 13.01
N ARG A 249 8.37 18.11 11.74
CA ARG A 249 8.46 19.40 11.06
C ARG A 249 7.26 20.34 11.24
N LEU A 250 6.17 19.92 11.90
CA LEU A 250 4.99 20.80 12.05
C LEU A 250 5.22 21.97 13.01
N HIS A 251 6.16 21.84 13.95
CA HIS A 251 6.29 22.80 15.04
C HIS A 251 6.90 24.14 14.62
N THR A 252 7.51 24.25 13.43
CA THR A 252 8.13 25.49 12.96
C THR A 252 7.17 26.45 12.27
N ALA A 253 5.98 26.00 11.84
CA ALA A 253 5.07 26.81 11.02
C ALA A 253 3.94 27.50 11.79
N SER A 254 3.65 27.09 13.04
CA SER A 254 2.66 27.80 13.87
C SER A 254 3.26 29.09 14.42
N GLY A 255 3.23 30.14 13.60
CA GLY A 255 3.64 31.48 14.00
C GLY A 255 2.98 31.92 15.30
N SER A 256 3.82 32.33 16.26
CA SER A 256 3.52 33.23 17.37
C SER A 256 2.05 33.30 17.82
N VAL A 257 1.57 32.26 18.50
CA VAL A 257 0.49 32.48 19.48
C VAL A 257 1.08 33.41 20.55
N PRO A 258 0.38 34.49 20.99
CA PRO A 258 0.92 35.43 21.95
C PRO A 258 1.37 34.68 23.20
N ARG A 259 2.67 34.74 23.44
CA ARG A 259 3.41 34.08 24.51
C ARG A 259 2.85 34.55 25.85
N GLY A 260 1.96 33.75 26.45
CA GLY A 260 1.71 33.84 27.89
C GLY A 260 2.97 33.35 28.59
N GLU A 261 3.67 34.28 29.23
CA GLU A 261 4.92 34.02 29.96
C GLU A 261 4.69 32.94 31.03
N ASN A 262 5.60 31.96 31.13
CA ASN A 262 5.83 30.99 32.23
C ASN A 262 5.64 29.47 31.98
N LEU A 263 5.61 28.97 30.74
CA LEU A 263 5.67 27.50 30.47
C LEU A 263 6.75 27.14 29.42
N GLU A 264 7.96 27.67 29.56
CA GLU A 264 9.15 27.24 28.79
C GLU A 264 9.87 26.05 29.45
N GLY A 265 9.11 25.08 29.92
CA GLY A 265 9.67 23.83 30.45
C GLY A 265 9.84 22.81 29.33
N ASP A 266 11.04 22.73 28.75
CA ASP A 266 11.66 21.51 28.18
C ASP A 266 10.86 20.57 27.24
N VAL A 267 9.74 21.01 26.64
CA VAL A 267 8.87 20.15 25.79
C VAL A 267 9.54 19.75 24.46
N GLY A 268 10.68 20.36 24.12
CA GLY A 268 11.35 20.16 22.83
C GLY A 268 12.09 18.83 22.66
N GLN A 269 12.58 18.20 23.74
CA GLN A 269 13.51 17.07 23.63
C GLN A 269 12.85 15.69 23.47
N GLY A 270 11.51 15.59 23.52
CA GLY A 270 10.81 14.30 23.59
C GLY A 270 10.03 13.86 22.35
N LEU A 271 10.04 14.63 21.25
CA LEU A 271 9.24 14.31 20.05
C LEU A 271 9.92 13.34 19.08
N GLU A 272 11.24 13.19 19.18
CA GLU A 272 12.02 12.43 18.20
C GLU A 272 11.71 10.92 18.25
N ASP A 273 11.34 10.41 19.42
CA ASP A 273 11.00 9.01 19.65
C ASP A 273 9.48 8.73 19.58
N ARG A 274 8.74 9.65 18.96
CA ARG A 274 7.29 9.55 18.77
C ARG A 274 6.94 9.27 17.33
N MET A 275 5.90 8.46 17.16
CA MET A 275 5.29 8.19 15.87
C MET A 275 3.86 8.73 15.89
N ALA A 276 3.48 9.45 14.83
CA ALA A 276 2.12 9.95 14.71
C ALA A 276 1.32 9.15 13.67
N PHE A 277 0.05 8.95 13.97
CA PHE A 277 -0.93 8.34 13.07
C PHE A 277 -2.07 9.31 12.82
N LEU A 278 -2.34 9.56 11.55
CA LEU A 278 -3.49 10.35 11.13
C LEU A 278 -4.70 9.44 10.93
N VAL A 279 -5.75 9.68 11.70
CA VAL A 279 -6.90 8.79 11.84
C VAL A 279 -8.18 9.53 11.44
N LYS A 280 -8.91 8.98 10.47
CA LYS A 280 -10.26 9.43 10.11
C LYS A 280 -11.25 8.88 11.14
N LEU A 281 -12.00 9.77 11.77
CA LEU A 281 -13.10 9.44 12.66
C LEU A 281 -14.40 9.49 11.87
N TYR A 282 -15.01 8.32 11.64
CA TYR A 282 -16.27 8.22 10.93
C TYR A 282 -17.44 8.48 11.92
N PRO A 283 -18.50 9.19 11.48
CA PRO A 283 -19.74 9.28 12.24
C PRO A 283 -20.45 7.92 12.21
N SER A 284 -21.25 7.61 13.25
CA SER A 284 -21.85 6.29 13.52
C SER A 284 -20.87 5.27 14.13
N PRO A 285 -21.35 4.16 14.75
CA PRO A 285 -20.47 3.15 15.32
C PRO A 285 -19.56 2.60 14.22
N HIS A 286 -18.27 2.88 14.35
CA HIS A 286 -17.25 2.46 13.41
C HIS A 286 -16.06 1.99 14.23
N ALA A 287 -15.78 0.69 14.16
CA ALA A 287 -14.89 0.01 15.10
C ALA A 287 -13.51 0.69 15.24
N THR A 288 -12.93 1.21 14.15
CA THR A 288 -11.66 1.95 14.20
C THR A 288 -11.79 3.31 14.91
N SER A 289 -12.89 4.02 14.68
CA SER A 289 -13.10 5.34 15.27
C SER A 289 -13.44 5.21 16.75
N ASP A 290 -14.23 4.20 17.10
CA ASP A 290 -14.58 3.89 18.49
C ASP A 290 -13.36 3.40 19.27
N MET A 291 -12.49 2.61 18.64
CA MET A 291 -11.16 2.26 19.17
C MET A 291 -10.36 3.50 19.53
N PHE A 292 -10.16 4.42 18.59
CA PHE A 292 -9.37 5.62 18.85
C PHE A 292 -10.07 6.62 19.78
N ARG A 293 -11.40 6.62 19.89
CA ARG A 293 -12.11 7.41 20.91
C ARG A 293 -11.95 6.83 22.31
N ALA A 294 -11.99 5.50 22.43
CA ALA A 294 -11.94 4.79 23.72
C ALA A 294 -10.55 4.75 24.37
N LEU A 295 -9.46 4.93 23.61
CA LEU A 295 -8.13 5.02 24.20
C LEU A 295 -8.05 6.23 25.14
N GLU A 296 -7.54 6.09 26.35
CA GLU A 296 -7.18 7.24 27.19
C GLU A 296 -5.73 7.62 26.85
N ALA A 297 -5.40 8.91 26.78
CA ALA A 297 -4.01 9.34 26.63
C ALA A 297 -3.32 9.21 28.00
N ASP A 298 -2.09 8.71 28.03
CA ASP A 298 -1.29 8.60 29.25
C ASP A 298 -0.88 10.02 29.69
N THR A 299 -1.75 10.72 30.44
CA THR A 299 -1.41 12.03 31.00
C THR A 299 -0.53 11.81 32.22
N GLU A 300 0.78 11.92 32.05
CA GLU A 300 1.86 11.67 33.04
C GLU A 300 1.76 12.47 34.37
N GLY A 301 0.69 13.24 34.60
CA GLY A 301 0.51 14.12 35.76
C GLY A 301 -0.35 13.58 36.91
N SER A 302 -0.89 12.36 36.82
CA SER A 302 -1.82 11.82 37.85
C SER A 302 -1.19 10.80 38.82
N SER A 303 0.12 10.88 39.07
CA SER A 303 0.86 9.93 39.94
C SER A 303 0.97 10.37 41.41
N ASN A 304 0.28 11.42 41.85
CA ASN A 304 0.50 12.02 43.18
C ASN A 304 -0.32 11.44 44.36
N GLY A 305 -0.90 10.23 44.28
CA GLY A 305 -1.64 9.73 45.43
C GLY A 305 -1.98 8.25 45.44
N GLY A 306 -1.38 7.53 46.40
CA GLY A 306 -1.89 6.26 46.92
C GLY A 306 -1.27 5.02 46.31
N VAL A 307 -0.26 4.46 47.00
CA VAL A 307 0.23 3.10 46.77
C VAL A 307 -0.80 2.16 47.41
N ASP A 308 -1.93 1.94 46.75
CA ASP A 308 -2.85 0.86 47.11
C ASP A 308 -2.54 -0.34 46.20
N GLU A 309 -1.91 -1.36 46.77
CA GLU A 309 -1.31 -2.52 46.08
C GLU A 309 -2.33 -3.53 45.48
N ASP A 310 -3.59 -3.12 45.21
CA ASP A 310 -4.68 -4.04 44.84
C ASP A 310 -5.30 -3.75 43.45
N ASP A 311 -4.46 -3.35 42.47
CA ASP A 311 -4.88 -2.81 41.16
C ASP A 311 -4.55 -3.72 39.96
N GLY A 312 -4.92 -5.00 40.05
CA GLY A 312 -4.77 -5.98 38.94
C GLY A 312 -5.59 -5.67 37.67
N GLU A 313 -6.50 -4.69 37.72
CA GLU A 313 -7.44 -4.39 36.63
C GLU A 313 -7.29 -2.97 36.05
N ARG A 314 -6.42 -2.12 36.62
CA ARG A 314 -6.40 -0.69 36.28
C ARG A 314 -5.56 -0.27 35.06
N SER A 315 -4.66 -1.10 34.52
CA SER A 315 -3.58 -0.55 33.66
C SER A 315 -3.42 -1.18 32.27
N LYS A 316 -4.50 -1.26 31.49
CA LYS A 316 -4.41 -1.46 30.02
C LYS A 316 -5.02 -0.33 29.19
N LYS A 317 -5.41 0.77 29.85
CA LYS A 317 -5.94 1.93 29.14
C LYS A 317 -4.82 2.59 28.33
N GLY A 318 -5.11 2.93 27.07
CA GLY A 318 -4.16 3.64 26.21
C GLY A 318 -3.08 2.80 25.52
N VAL A 319 -3.11 1.46 25.62
CA VAL A 319 -2.12 0.60 24.94
C VAL A 319 -2.64 0.10 23.59
N LEU A 320 -1.86 0.34 22.54
CA LEU A 320 -2.02 -0.22 21.19
C LEU A 320 -1.01 -1.33 20.97
N PHE A 321 -1.36 -2.34 20.18
CA PHE A 321 -0.41 -3.37 19.78
C PHE A 321 0.02 -3.14 18.34
N LEU A 322 1.29 -2.87 18.07
CA LEU A 322 1.80 -2.63 16.72
C LEU A 322 2.59 -3.84 16.20
N ARG A 323 2.48 -4.11 14.90
CA ARG A 323 3.28 -5.09 14.16
C ARG A 323 3.71 -4.50 12.83
N GLY A 324 4.96 -4.65 12.45
CA GLY A 324 5.50 -4.14 11.18
C GLY A 324 7.03 -4.08 11.21
N PRO A 325 7.69 -3.41 10.26
CA PRO A 325 7.10 -2.78 9.06
C PRO A 325 6.45 -3.82 8.13
N ILE A 326 5.22 -3.57 7.68
CA ILE A 326 4.56 -4.36 6.65
C ILE A 326 4.71 -3.63 5.32
N GLN A 327 5.46 -4.23 4.41
CA GLN A 327 5.48 -3.89 2.99
C GLN A 327 4.58 -4.88 2.24
N THR A 328 4.02 -4.50 1.10
CA THR A 328 3.23 -5.46 0.33
C THR A 328 4.13 -6.61 -0.12
N GLY A 329 3.56 -7.82 -0.30
CA GLY A 329 4.34 -8.96 -0.77
C GLY A 329 5.01 -8.70 -2.13
N ARG A 330 4.40 -7.85 -2.95
CA ARG A 330 4.93 -7.39 -4.23
C ARG A 330 6.14 -6.46 -4.05
N ASP A 331 6.05 -5.49 -3.15
CA ASP A 331 7.19 -4.59 -2.84
C ASP A 331 8.38 -5.39 -2.32
N ARG A 332 8.13 -6.39 -1.46
CA ARG A 332 9.21 -7.25 -0.97
C ARG A 332 9.86 -8.06 -2.09
N GLN A 333 9.07 -8.61 -3.01
CA GLN A 333 9.60 -9.34 -4.17
C GLN A 333 10.37 -8.42 -5.11
N GLN A 334 9.88 -7.22 -5.38
CA GLN A 334 10.58 -6.23 -6.21
C GLN A 334 11.87 -5.75 -5.54
N ASN A 335 11.86 -5.45 -4.24
CA ASN A 335 13.07 -5.07 -3.51
C ASN A 335 14.11 -6.20 -3.55
N GLN A 336 13.69 -7.45 -3.36
CA GLN A 336 14.58 -8.61 -3.48
C GLN A 336 15.08 -8.83 -4.91
N GLN A 337 14.27 -8.51 -5.92
CA GLN A 337 14.69 -8.63 -7.33
C GLN A 337 15.65 -7.50 -7.70
N GLN A 338 15.39 -6.26 -7.28
CA GLN A 338 16.28 -5.12 -7.51
C GLN A 338 17.61 -5.28 -6.79
N GLN A 339 17.62 -5.78 -5.54
CA GLN A 339 18.87 -6.10 -4.84
C GLN A 339 19.67 -7.15 -5.59
N ARG A 340 19.03 -8.20 -6.11
CA ARG A 340 19.70 -9.20 -6.96
C ARG A 340 20.25 -8.60 -8.25
N LEU A 341 19.47 -7.78 -8.95
CA LEU A 341 19.92 -7.11 -10.17
C LEU A 341 21.06 -6.12 -9.91
N GLN A 342 21.06 -5.42 -8.78
CA GLN A 342 22.17 -4.54 -8.39
C GLN A 342 23.44 -5.33 -8.07
N GLN A 343 23.32 -6.46 -7.36
CA GLN A 343 24.45 -7.37 -7.13
C GLN A 343 25.00 -7.95 -8.45
N GLU A 344 24.12 -8.34 -9.38
CA GLU A 344 24.51 -8.81 -10.71
C GLU A 344 25.17 -7.71 -11.55
N GLN A 345 24.65 -6.48 -11.50
CA GLN A 345 25.24 -5.34 -12.20
C GLN A 345 26.59 -4.96 -11.61
N GLN A 346 26.76 -4.95 -10.28
CA GLN A 346 28.07 -4.74 -9.64
C GLN A 346 29.09 -5.79 -10.09
N HIS A 347 28.69 -7.06 -10.13
CA HIS A 347 29.57 -8.13 -10.64
C HIS A 347 29.91 -8.00 -12.13
N GLN A 348 29.02 -7.43 -12.94
CA GLN A 348 29.30 -7.17 -14.36
C GLN A 348 30.16 -5.92 -14.56
N ASP A 349 29.91 -4.85 -13.82
CA ASP A 349 30.66 -3.60 -13.88
C ASP A 349 32.10 -3.76 -13.36
N ASP A 350 32.32 -4.60 -12.34
CA ASP A 350 33.67 -5.00 -11.91
C ASP A 350 34.43 -5.76 -13.00
N ASN A 351 33.73 -6.48 -13.89
CA ASN A 351 34.32 -7.16 -15.04
C ASN A 351 34.49 -6.26 -16.28
N LEU A 352 33.68 -5.19 -16.42
CA LEU A 352 33.66 -4.29 -17.59
C LEU A 352 34.45 -2.98 -17.39
N ASN A 353 34.82 -2.63 -16.16
CA ASN A 353 35.59 -1.43 -15.81
C ASN A 353 37.02 -1.37 -16.39
N LEU A 354 37.43 -2.33 -17.22
CA LEU A 354 38.70 -2.24 -17.95
C LEU A 354 38.62 -1.66 -19.38
N THR A 355 37.44 -1.41 -19.99
CA THR A 355 37.42 -1.09 -21.45
C THR A 355 36.50 0.00 -22.00
N THR A 356 35.65 0.70 -21.24
CA THR A 356 34.72 1.67 -21.86
C THR A 356 34.57 2.99 -21.09
N ALA A 357 35.45 3.96 -21.41
CA ALA A 357 35.45 5.29 -20.80
C ALA A 357 34.68 6.38 -21.59
N GLU A 358 34.00 6.08 -22.72
CA GLU A 358 33.52 7.15 -23.62
C GLU A 358 32.04 7.11 -24.03
N THR A 359 31.23 6.14 -23.62
CA THR A 359 29.77 6.18 -23.88
C THR A 359 29.03 6.70 -22.66
N GLY A 360 28.81 8.02 -22.62
CA GLY A 360 28.00 8.68 -21.59
C GLY A 360 26.64 7.99 -21.44
N THR A 361 26.40 7.41 -20.28
CA THR A 361 25.14 6.72 -19.96
C THR A 361 24.00 7.73 -19.97
N ARG A 362 23.12 7.63 -20.97
CA ARG A 362 21.90 8.45 -21.03
C ARG A 362 21.02 8.04 -19.86
N ARG A 363 21.00 8.86 -18.81
CA ARG A 363 20.12 8.65 -17.66
C ARG A 363 18.67 8.90 -18.08
N HIS A 364 17.82 7.92 -17.82
CA HIS A 364 16.38 8.04 -18.03
C HIS A 364 15.79 9.08 -17.07
N ARG A 365 14.85 9.89 -17.59
CA ARG A 365 14.06 10.80 -16.76
C ARG A 365 13.03 9.97 -16.00
N LYS A 366 12.97 10.11 -14.68
CA LYS A 366 12.03 9.36 -13.82
C LYS A 366 10.91 10.29 -13.36
N ARG A 367 9.67 9.84 -13.52
CA ARG A 367 8.47 10.58 -13.12
C ARG A 367 7.56 9.71 -12.27
N ILE A 368 7.07 10.27 -11.16
CA ILE A 368 6.15 9.57 -10.26
C ILE A 368 4.79 10.27 -10.30
N VAL A 369 3.72 9.51 -10.55
CA VAL A 369 2.34 9.99 -10.49
C VAL A 369 1.65 9.29 -9.32
N MET A 370 1.24 10.04 -8.33
CA MET A 370 0.56 9.59 -7.13
C MET A 370 -0.93 9.94 -7.22
N ILE A 371 -1.80 8.95 -7.00
CA ILE A 371 -3.25 9.11 -7.04
C ILE A 371 -3.81 8.63 -5.70
N ALA A 372 -4.20 9.58 -4.86
CA ALA A 372 -4.66 9.32 -3.51
C ALA A 372 -6.13 9.69 -3.31
N ALA A 373 -6.83 8.96 -2.45
CA ALA A 373 -8.16 9.35 -1.95
C ALA A 373 -8.28 9.21 -0.43
N GLY A 374 -8.76 10.27 0.24
CA GLY A 374 -8.94 10.31 1.69
C GLY A 374 -7.67 9.91 2.45
N SER A 375 -7.76 8.91 3.33
CA SER A 375 -6.61 8.47 4.13
C SER A 375 -5.47 7.81 3.32
N GLY A 376 -5.69 7.48 2.04
CA GLY A 376 -4.64 6.99 1.14
C GLY A 376 -3.54 8.00 0.83
N ILE A 377 -3.62 9.22 1.37
CA ILE A 377 -2.55 10.21 1.29
C ILE A 377 -1.33 9.86 2.15
N THR A 378 -1.49 9.10 3.24
CA THR A 378 -0.40 8.89 4.20
C THR A 378 0.79 8.10 3.63
N PRO A 379 0.61 7.06 2.78
CA PRO A 379 1.73 6.46 2.03
C PRO A 379 2.38 7.42 1.05
N MET A 380 1.58 8.20 0.31
CA MET A 380 2.11 9.17 -0.66
C MET A 380 2.96 10.24 0.02
N TYR A 381 2.54 10.68 1.21
CA TYR A 381 3.28 11.64 2.00
C TYR A 381 4.64 11.09 2.47
N GLN A 382 4.74 9.81 2.82
CA GLN A 382 6.04 9.18 3.12
C GLN A 382 6.99 9.24 1.92
N VAL A 383 6.50 8.94 0.72
CA VAL A 383 7.32 8.99 -0.51
C VAL A 383 7.76 10.42 -0.82
N LEU A 384 6.84 11.40 -0.77
CA LEU A 384 7.16 12.82 -0.97
C LEU A 384 8.22 13.31 0.02
N ARG A 385 8.10 12.88 1.28
CA ARG A 385 9.07 13.21 2.31
C ARG A 385 10.46 12.64 2.04
N ALA A 386 10.54 11.38 1.64
CA ALA A 386 11.83 10.75 1.35
C ALA A 386 12.52 11.41 0.15
N LEU A 387 11.76 11.68 -0.92
CA LEU A 387 12.25 12.43 -2.08
C LEU A 387 12.80 13.80 -1.68
N HIS A 388 12.08 14.52 -0.81
CA HIS A 388 12.53 15.81 -0.31
C HIS A 388 13.75 15.71 0.60
N SER A 389 13.82 14.72 1.51
CA SER A 389 14.98 14.52 2.39
C SER A 389 16.27 14.22 1.60
N GLN A 390 16.17 13.45 0.52
CA GLN A 390 17.32 13.15 -0.35
C GLN A 390 17.90 14.38 -1.04
N GLN A 391 17.06 15.35 -1.42
CA GLN A 391 17.52 16.61 -2.00
C GLN A 391 18.38 17.43 -1.02
N HIS A 392 18.00 17.44 0.27
CA HIS A 392 18.76 18.17 1.29
C HIS A 392 20.13 17.52 1.57
N HIS A 393 20.23 16.19 1.51
CA HIS A 393 21.50 15.50 1.73
C HIS A 393 22.50 15.74 0.59
N GLN A 394 22.05 15.91 -0.65
CA GLN A 394 22.94 16.25 -1.77
C GLN A 394 23.60 17.63 -1.65
N HIS A 395 23.03 18.54 -0.83
CA HIS A 395 23.49 19.92 -0.72
C HIS A 395 24.47 20.18 0.43
N GLN A 396 24.70 19.23 1.33
CA GLN A 396 25.69 19.37 2.39
C GLN A 396 26.93 18.54 2.07
N PRO A 397 27.92 19.08 1.32
CA PRO A 397 29.23 18.45 1.24
C PRO A 397 29.81 18.45 2.67
N SER A 398 29.99 17.28 3.26
CA SER A 398 30.61 17.12 4.58
C SER A 398 32.05 17.63 4.52
N SER A 399 32.26 18.90 4.86
CA SER A 399 33.59 19.53 4.84
C SER A 399 34.57 18.95 5.87
N GLU A 400 34.14 18.00 6.70
CA GLU A 400 34.96 17.39 7.77
C GLU A 400 35.44 15.95 7.50
N GLU A 401 34.92 15.23 6.49
CA GLU A 401 35.32 13.82 6.25
C GLU A 401 36.63 13.65 5.47
N VAL A 402 37.31 14.73 5.09
CA VAL A 402 38.53 14.66 4.26
C VAL A 402 39.78 14.18 5.04
N LYS A 403 39.73 13.93 6.35
CA LYS A 403 40.98 13.73 7.13
C LYS A 403 41.23 12.43 7.86
N GLU A 404 40.28 11.51 8.05
CA GLU A 404 40.61 10.25 8.74
C GLU A 404 39.93 9.04 8.09
N GLY A 405 40.74 8.09 7.61
CA GLY A 405 40.33 6.68 7.58
C GLY A 405 39.64 6.16 6.32
N ARG A 406 40.33 6.29 5.19
CA ARG A 406 40.14 5.51 3.96
C ARG A 406 40.27 4.00 4.25
N GLU A 407 39.21 3.30 4.67
CA GLU A 407 39.11 1.82 4.62
C GLU A 407 37.75 1.22 5.07
N ARG A 408 36.67 2.00 5.26
CA ARG A 408 35.32 1.41 5.36
C ARG A 408 34.65 1.44 3.99
N GLY A 409 34.48 0.26 3.39
CA GLY A 409 33.70 0.08 2.17
C GLY A 409 32.29 0.64 2.33
N GLU A 410 32.04 1.74 1.63
CA GLU A 410 30.75 2.40 1.54
C GLU A 410 29.84 1.58 0.61
N GLU A 411 29.23 0.53 1.15
CA GLU A 411 28.12 -0.22 0.53
C GLU A 411 26.77 0.30 1.04
N GLU A 412 26.50 1.59 0.90
CA GLU A 412 25.13 2.13 1.09
C GLU A 412 24.48 2.41 -0.28
N GLY A 413 24.47 1.36 -1.12
CA GLY A 413 23.76 1.32 -2.40
C GLY A 413 22.27 1.12 -2.18
N GLY A 414 21.51 2.22 -2.06
CA GLY A 414 20.07 2.14 -1.82
C GLY A 414 19.29 3.43 -2.06
N GLN A 415 19.65 4.24 -3.07
CA GLN A 415 18.79 5.37 -3.48
C GLN A 415 17.53 4.83 -4.20
N PHE A 416 16.52 4.47 -3.41
CA PHE A 416 15.34 3.76 -3.87
C PHE A 416 14.33 4.67 -4.62
N TRP A 417 14.39 5.99 -4.42
CA TRP A 417 13.47 6.94 -5.06
C TRP A 417 14.22 8.10 -5.68
N GLU A 418 14.51 8.05 -6.98
CA GLU A 418 14.94 9.24 -7.71
C GLU A 418 13.83 9.63 -8.67
N ALA A 419 13.32 10.85 -8.56
CA ALA A 419 12.32 11.39 -9.48
C ALA A 419 12.65 12.84 -9.83
N ASP A 420 12.53 13.16 -11.12
CA ASP A 420 12.68 14.53 -11.62
C ASP A 420 11.34 15.28 -11.48
N GLU A 421 10.21 14.58 -11.59
CA GLU A 421 8.87 15.15 -11.54
C GLU A 421 7.93 14.23 -10.73
N VAL A 422 7.13 14.84 -9.86
CA VAL A 422 6.11 14.15 -9.05
C VAL A 422 4.77 14.87 -9.22
N ASP A 423 3.74 14.11 -9.56
CA ASP A 423 2.39 14.59 -9.73
C ASP A 423 1.46 13.91 -8.74
N LEU A 424 0.86 14.67 -7.82
CA LEU A 424 -0.11 14.15 -6.86
C LEU A 424 -1.53 14.60 -7.23
N VAL A 425 -2.41 13.64 -7.55
CA VAL A 425 -3.85 13.85 -7.65
C VAL A 425 -4.51 13.38 -6.35
N TYR A 426 -4.98 14.32 -5.53
CA TYR A 426 -5.54 14.03 -4.22
C TYR A 426 -7.05 14.28 -4.16
N CYS A 427 -7.82 13.19 -4.09
CA CYS A 427 -9.27 13.19 -4.14
C CYS A 427 -9.91 13.17 -2.75
N ASN A 428 -10.80 14.12 -2.46
CA ASN A 428 -11.52 14.26 -1.20
C ASN A 428 -13.00 14.60 -1.43
N ARG A 429 -13.82 14.56 -0.38
CA ARG A 429 -15.23 14.96 -0.50
C ARG A 429 -15.39 16.47 -0.38
N THR A 430 -14.76 17.06 0.64
CA THR A 430 -14.76 18.51 0.91
C THR A 430 -13.33 19.03 1.09
N THR A 431 -13.17 20.35 1.18
CA THR A 431 -11.90 21.00 1.51
C THR A 431 -11.40 20.62 2.90
N ASP A 432 -12.31 20.45 3.86
CA ASP A 432 -11.98 20.13 5.26
C ASP A 432 -11.45 18.69 5.41
N ASP A 433 -11.68 17.85 4.40
CA ASP A 433 -11.14 16.50 4.34
C ASP A 433 -9.71 16.44 3.79
N ILE A 434 -9.15 17.55 3.30
CA ILE A 434 -7.79 17.59 2.76
C ILE A 434 -6.79 17.53 3.92
N TRP A 435 -6.34 16.32 4.22
CA TRP A 435 -5.26 16.09 5.16
C TRP A 435 -3.91 16.61 4.66
N LEU A 436 -3.07 17.02 5.61
CA LEU A 436 -1.69 17.47 5.38
C LEU A 436 -1.60 18.64 4.37
N HIS A 437 -2.62 19.50 4.30
CA HIS A 437 -2.69 20.53 3.26
C HIS A 437 -1.51 21.51 3.32
N GLN A 438 -1.13 21.96 4.52
CA GLN A 438 -0.03 22.92 4.72
C GLN A 438 1.33 22.29 4.39
N GLU A 439 1.52 21.02 4.76
CA GLU A 439 2.73 20.24 4.49
C GLU A 439 2.85 19.91 3.01
N LEU A 440 1.74 19.60 2.34
CA LEU A 440 1.71 19.42 0.90
C LEU A 440 2.03 20.73 0.16
N GLN A 441 1.63 21.88 0.70
CA GLN A 441 1.98 23.19 0.15
C GLN A 441 3.47 23.51 0.30
N SER A 442 4.13 23.11 1.39
CA SER A 442 5.55 23.40 1.60
C SER A 442 6.46 22.72 0.57
N PHE A 443 6.08 21.54 0.05
CA PHE A 443 6.81 20.90 -1.06
C PHE A 443 6.76 21.67 -2.39
N ARG A 444 5.81 22.61 -2.55
CA ARG A 444 5.70 23.42 -3.78
C ARG A 444 6.58 24.68 -3.72
N LEU A 445 6.63 25.33 -2.55
CA LEU A 445 7.21 26.66 -2.39
C LEU A 445 8.74 26.68 -2.56
N SER A 446 9.41 25.56 -2.35
CA SER A 446 10.86 25.40 -2.57
C SER A 446 11.32 25.65 -4.02
N ARG A 447 10.39 25.81 -4.97
CA ARG A 447 10.69 26.05 -6.39
C ARG A 447 10.73 27.52 -6.80
N THR A 448 9.89 28.37 -6.21
CA THR A 448 9.58 29.69 -6.78
C THR A 448 10.50 30.83 -6.32
N GLU A 449 11.21 30.68 -5.20
CA GLU A 449 12.01 31.79 -4.66
C GLU A 449 13.27 32.08 -5.49
N ASP A 450 13.90 31.07 -6.10
CA ASP A 450 15.16 31.29 -6.82
C ASP A 450 14.96 31.84 -8.25
N GLN A 451 13.84 31.57 -8.92
CA GLN A 451 13.60 32.08 -10.28
C GLN A 451 13.23 33.57 -10.33
N LYS A 452 12.75 34.16 -9.23
CA LYS A 452 12.36 35.57 -9.21
C LYS A 452 13.51 36.54 -8.95
N GLN A 453 14.71 36.06 -8.62
CA GLN A 453 15.82 36.94 -8.27
C GLN A 453 16.68 37.40 -9.47
N GLU A 454 16.45 36.88 -10.68
CA GLU A 454 17.25 37.23 -11.86
C GLU A 454 16.68 38.37 -12.73
N ASP A 455 15.41 38.74 -12.61
CA ASP A 455 14.74 39.52 -13.67
C ASP A 455 14.38 40.98 -13.33
N GLY A 456 15.20 41.71 -12.56
CA GLY A 456 14.79 43.08 -12.18
C GLY A 456 15.80 44.10 -11.70
N GLY A 457 17.11 43.82 -11.71
CA GLY A 457 18.12 44.80 -11.32
C GLY A 457 19.05 45.15 -12.47
N ALA A 458 18.97 46.37 -13.00
CA ALA A 458 20.01 46.93 -13.87
C ALA A 458 21.33 47.02 -13.07
N ARG A 459 22.10 45.93 -13.05
CA ARG A 459 23.41 45.83 -12.40
C ARG A 459 24.49 45.78 -13.47
N ASP A 460 25.60 46.46 -13.18
CA ASP A 460 26.75 46.68 -14.06
C ASP A 460 27.20 45.42 -14.81
N GLN A 461 27.13 45.47 -16.14
CA GLN A 461 27.55 44.41 -17.08
C GLN A 461 29.05 44.03 -16.99
N ARG A 462 29.85 44.73 -16.17
CA ARG A 462 31.29 44.48 -16.04
C ARG A 462 31.68 43.43 -14.99
N SER A 463 30.82 43.12 -14.03
CA SER A 463 31.12 42.09 -13.02
C SER A 463 30.67 40.68 -13.41
N GLU A 464 29.78 40.54 -14.41
CA GLU A 464 29.27 39.23 -14.85
C GLU A 464 30.26 38.46 -15.72
N GLU A 465 31.09 39.11 -16.55
CA GLU A 465 32.12 38.41 -17.33
C GLU A 465 33.27 37.86 -16.46
N GLU A 466 33.61 38.53 -15.35
CA GLU A 466 34.64 38.03 -14.41
C GLU A 466 34.12 36.87 -13.54
N ILE A 467 32.87 36.91 -13.11
CA ILE A 467 32.26 35.81 -12.35
C ILE A 467 31.99 34.62 -13.28
N SER A 468 31.49 34.83 -14.49
CA SER A 468 31.24 33.78 -15.49
C SER A 468 32.52 33.05 -15.89
N ASN A 469 33.67 33.75 -15.95
CA ASN A 469 34.95 33.11 -16.27
C ASN A 469 35.60 32.40 -15.07
N MET A 470 35.30 32.79 -13.82
CA MET A 470 35.76 32.05 -12.63
C MET A 470 34.87 30.84 -12.29
N THR A 471 33.59 30.83 -12.68
CA THR A 471 32.69 29.67 -12.47
C THR A 471 32.71 28.64 -13.59
N ALA A 472 33.30 28.94 -14.75
CA ALA A 472 33.40 28.00 -15.88
C ALA A 472 34.25 26.74 -15.61
N GLY A 473 35.01 26.70 -14.51
CA GLY A 473 35.81 25.54 -14.08
C GLY A 473 35.20 24.73 -12.93
N LEU A 474 34.15 25.22 -12.28
CA LEU A 474 33.38 24.44 -11.32
C LEU A 474 32.25 23.80 -12.11
N SER A 475 32.39 22.50 -12.37
CA SER A 475 31.30 21.67 -12.88
C SER A 475 30.07 21.93 -12.01
N LEU A 476 29.17 22.79 -12.49
CA LEU A 476 27.83 23.00 -11.97
C LEU A 476 27.14 21.66 -12.15
N SER A 477 27.38 20.77 -11.20
CA SER A 477 26.55 19.59 -10.98
C SER A 477 25.16 20.15 -10.75
N LEU A 478 24.38 20.15 -11.83
CA LEU A 478 23.04 20.69 -11.90
C LEU A 478 22.21 19.95 -10.86
N VAL A 479 22.08 20.53 -9.66
CA VAL A 479 21.41 19.85 -8.55
C VAL A 479 19.96 19.67 -8.97
N ARG A 480 19.56 18.41 -9.14
CA ARG A 480 18.24 18.05 -9.63
C ARG A 480 17.23 18.35 -8.54
N ARG A 481 16.39 19.35 -8.80
CA ARG A 481 15.21 19.60 -7.97
C ARG A 481 14.04 18.82 -8.53
N THR A 482 13.52 17.89 -7.73
CA THR A 482 12.24 17.21 -8.02
C THR A 482 11.14 18.25 -8.00
N THR A 483 10.41 18.37 -9.10
CA THR A 483 9.24 19.25 -9.20
C THR A 483 8.01 18.52 -8.68
N VAL A 484 7.31 19.07 -7.68
CA VAL A 484 6.07 18.48 -7.16
C VAL A 484 4.87 19.33 -7.60
N ARG A 485 3.95 18.74 -8.38
CA ARG A 485 2.64 19.34 -8.70
C ARG A 485 1.56 18.61 -7.94
N ILE A 486 0.60 19.35 -7.39
CA ILE A 486 -0.49 18.76 -6.62
C ILE A 486 -1.82 19.29 -7.16
N GLN A 487 -2.76 18.41 -7.40
CA GLN A 487 -4.11 18.72 -7.87
C GLN A 487 -5.11 18.15 -6.87
N HIS A 488 -6.07 18.97 -6.45
CA HIS A 488 -7.10 18.54 -5.51
C HIS A 488 -8.42 18.29 -6.25
N VAL A 489 -9.05 17.15 -5.99
CA VAL A 489 -10.36 16.79 -6.60
C VAL A 489 -11.39 16.69 -5.50
N LEU A 490 -12.45 17.50 -5.57
CA LEU A 490 -13.47 17.60 -4.52
C LEU A 490 -14.83 17.10 -5.03
N SER A 491 -15.35 16.04 -4.43
CA SER A 491 -16.64 15.46 -4.84
C SER A 491 -17.83 16.40 -4.63
N SER A 492 -17.76 17.30 -3.64
CA SER A 492 -18.81 18.29 -3.38
C SER A 492 -18.54 19.58 -4.17
N SER A 493 -19.40 19.89 -5.14
CA SER A 493 -19.31 21.12 -5.92
C SER A 493 -19.49 22.39 -5.08
N SER A 494 -20.23 22.31 -3.97
CA SER A 494 -20.41 23.43 -3.04
C SER A 494 -19.08 23.88 -2.42
N SER A 495 -18.16 22.95 -2.18
CA SER A 495 -16.86 23.24 -1.57
C SER A 495 -15.90 23.91 -2.53
N VAL A 496 -16.00 23.62 -3.84
CA VAL A 496 -15.13 24.24 -4.85
C VAL A 496 -15.41 25.74 -4.98
N ASN A 497 -16.67 26.16 -4.86
CA ASN A 497 -17.03 27.57 -4.88
C ASN A 497 -16.59 28.34 -3.63
N GLN A 498 -16.38 27.62 -2.52
CA GLN A 498 -15.90 28.19 -1.25
C GLN A 498 -14.38 28.13 -1.11
N ALA A 499 -13.70 27.31 -1.93
CA ALA A 499 -12.26 27.29 -1.95
C ALA A 499 -11.75 28.71 -2.23
N PRO A 500 -10.83 29.24 -1.41
CA PRO A 500 -10.36 30.60 -1.56
C PRO A 500 -9.86 30.77 -2.99
N LYS A 501 -10.53 31.65 -3.76
CA LYS A 501 -10.04 32.12 -5.05
C LYS A 501 -8.74 32.86 -4.74
N GLN A 502 -7.62 32.14 -4.66
CA GLN A 502 -6.33 32.77 -4.53
C GLN A 502 -6.11 33.58 -5.81
N GLU A 503 -6.18 34.91 -5.69
CA GLU A 503 -5.92 35.85 -6.78
C GLU A 503 -4.42 35.94 -7.15
N GLY A 504 -3.61 34.98 -6.68
CA GLY A 504 -2.21 34.82 -7.05
C GLY A 504 -2.07 33.70 -8.07
N ASN A 505 -1.15 33.90 -9.02
CA ASN A 505 -0.79 33.04 -10.15
C ASN A 505 -0.23 31.63 -9.76
N GLY A 506 -0.66 31.06 -8.63
CA GLY A 506 -0.20 29.80 -8.09
C GLY A 506 -1.06 28.64 -8.56
N ASP A 507 -0.40 27.57 -9.02
CA ASP A 507 -0.93 26.31 -9.58
C ASP A 507 -1.84 25.47 -8.64
N HIS A 508 -2.64 26.09 -7.77
CA HIS A 508 -3.64 25.38 -6.97
C HIS A 508 -4.87 25.07 -7.82
N GLN A 509 -4.81 23.96 -8.54
CA GLN A 509 -5.94 23.49 -9.32
C GLN A 509 -6.86 22.62 -8.45
N PHE A 510 -8.01 23.19 -8.09
CA PHE A 510 -9.14 22.44 -7.54
C PHE A 510 -10.06 22.03 -8.68
N HIS A 511 -10.36 20.74 -8.74
CA HIS A 511 -11.30 20.15 -9.69
C HIS A 511 -12.56 19.73 -8.95
N ALA A 512 -13.74 20.06 -9.49
CA ALA A 512 -15.03 19.65 -8.94
C ALA A 512 -15.44 18.27 -9.48
N GLY A 513 -15.96 17.42 -8.61
CA GLY A 513 -16.53 16.11 -8.95
C GLY A 513 -15.65 14.94 -8.56
N ARG A 514 -15.79 13.84 -9.31
CA ARG A 514 -14.95 12.64 -9.15
C ARG A 514 -13.72 12.77 -10.05
N ILE A 515 -12.71 11.94 -9.78
CA ILE A 515 -11.61 11.76 -10.73
C ILE A 515 -12.18 11.33 -12.09
N THR A 516 -11.75 12.00 -13.16
CA THR A 516 -12.20 11.74 -14.53
C THR A 516 -11.06 11.23 -15.38
N LEU A 517 -11.40 10.54 -16.48
CA LEU A 517 -10.43 10.05 -17.44
C LEU A 517 -9.65 11.20 -18.10
N ASP A 518 -10.29 12.35 -18.33
CA ASP A 518 -9.61 13.54 -18.89
C ASP A 518 -8.63 14.17 -17.91
N LEU A 519 -8.99 14.26 -16.62
CA LEU A 519 -8.07 14.74 -15.59
C LEU A 519 -6.85 13.83 -15.49
N LEU A 520 -7.08 12.52 -15.51
CA LEU A 520 -6.01 11.53 -15.45
C LEU A 520 -5.14 11.58 -16.71
N ARG A 521 -5.74 11.71 -17.90
CA ARG A 521 -5.02 11.89 -19.17
C ARG A 521 -4.13 13.13 -19.13
N ASN A 522 -4.67 14.27 -18.70
CA ASN A 522 -3.91 15.53 -18.60
C ASN A 522 -2.78 15.43 -17.57
N THR A 523 -3.02 14.71 -16.48
CA THR A 523 -1.99 14.48 -15.47
C THR A 523 -0.91 13.55 -15.99
N LEU A 524 -1.23 12.49 -16.73
CA LEU A 524 -0.26 11.51 -17.21
C LEU A 524 0.50 11.96 -18.46
N GLN A 525 0.00 12.97 -19.19
CA GLN A 525 0.71 13.53 -20.34
C GLN A 525 2.10 14.04 -19.94
N PRO A 526 3.16 13.73 -20.71
CA PRO A 526 4.50 14.26 -20.48
C PRO A 526 4.48 15.79 -20.48
N SER A 527 5.25 16.41 -19.59
CA SER A 527 5.38 17.87 -19.56
C SER A 527 5.97 18.38 -20.89
N HIS A 528 5.17 19.11 -21.67
CA HIS A 528 5.54 19.66 -23.00
C HIS A 528 6.74 20.64 -22.98
N ALA A 529 7.30 20.95 -21.82
CA ALA A 529 8.41 21.89 -21.65
C ALA A 529 9.73 21.44 -22.31
N SER A 530 9.83 20.21 -22.86
CA SER A 530 11.05 19.66 -23.46
C SER A 530 10.98 19.44 -24.98
N HIS A 531 10.18 20.23 -25.70
CA HIS A 531 9.97 20.09 -27.16
C HIS A 531 11.22 20.23 -28.07
N GLY A 532 12.43 20.41 -27.54
CA GLY A 532 13.66 20.61 -28.33
C GLY A 532 14.37 19.34 -28.84
N HIS A 533 14.30 18.20 -28.13
CA HIS A 533 15.11 17.01 -28.47
C HIS A 533 14.43 15.68 -28.12
N GLN A 534 13.29 15.39 -28.78
CA GLN A 534 12.33 14.38 -28.34
C GLN A 534 12.58 12.94 -28.85
N LYS A 535 13.68 12.65 -29.57
CA LYS A 535 13.77 11.37 -30.29
C LYS A 535 14.15 10.14 -29.46
N ASP A 536 14.82 10.29 -28.31
CA ASP A 536 15.39 9.10 -27.62
C ASP A 536 15.21 9.05 -26.10
N ASN A 537 14.60 10.06 -25.45
CA ASN A 537 14.43 10.03 -24.00
C ASN A 537 13.16 9.29 -23.62
N LYS A 538 13.25 7.97 -23.48
CA LYS A 538 12.21 7.16 -22.82
C LYS A 538 12.12 7.59 -21.36
N GLU A 539 10.99 8.19 -20.99
CA GLU A 539 10.64 8.53 -19.62
C GLU A 539 10.21 7.25 -18.89
N GLN A 540 10.78 7.01 -17.71
CA GLN A 540 10.32 5.95 -16.82
C GLN A 540 9.24 6.52 -15.91
N LEU A 541 8.04 5.96 -16.01
CA LEU A 541 6.87 6.39 -15.28
C LEU A 541 6.55 5.40 -14.16
N GLN A 542 6.28 5.91 -12.96
CA GLN A 542 5.79 5.11 -11.85
C GLN A 542 4.48 5.68 -11.33
N ILE A 543 3.45 4.86 -11.23
CA ILE A 543 2.11 5.26 -10.82
C ILE A 543 1.78 4.60 -9.49
N LEU A 544 1.57 5.41 -8.45
CA LEU A 544 1.19 4.94 -7.11
C LEU A 544 -0.28 5.28 -6.87
N VAL A 545 -1.11 4.30 -6.51
CA VAL A 545 -2.55 4.48 -6.26
C VAL A 545 -2.89 4.01 -4.85
N CYS A 546 -3.53 4.86 -4.05
CA CYS A 546 -4.00 4.46 -2.72
C CYS A 546 -5.32 5.15 -2.33
N GLY A 547 -6.30 4.37 -1.91
CA GLY A 547 -7.62 4.87 -1.56
C GLY A 547 -8.60 3.74 -1.26
N PRO A 548 -9.90 4.05 -1.15
CA PRO A 548 -10.93 3.03 -0.96
C PRO A 548 -10.91 1.98 -2.09
N PRO A 549 -11.27 0.70 -1.84
CA PRO A 549 -11.17 -0.36 -2.84
C PRO A 549 -11.89 -0.08 -4.16
N LEU A 550 -13.09 0.52 -4.10
CA LEU A 550 -13.83 0.92 -5.30
C LEU A 550 -13.12 2.04 -6.08
N PHE A 551 -12.51 2.98 -5.38
CA PHE A 551 -11.71 4.05 -6.00
C PHE A 551 -10.48 3.47 -6.70
N ASN A 552 -9.73 2.58 -6.04
CA ASN A 552 -8.57 1.92 -6.62
C ASN A 552 -8.97 1.17 -7.91
N LYS A 553 -10.06 0.40 -7.86
CA LYS A 553 -10.61 -0.31 -9.02
C LYS A 553 -10.96 0.63 -10.18
N ASP A 554 -11.66 1.73 -9.89
CA ASP A 554 -12.05 2.70 -10.92
C ASP A 554 -10.80 3.35 -11.56
N VAL A 555 -9.79 3.70 -10.76
CA VAL A 555 -8.50 4.23 -11.26
C VAL A 555 -7.78 3.22 -12.12
N SER A 556 -7.73 1.94 -11.73
CA SER A 556 -7.12 0.89 -12.56
C SER A 556 -7.80 0.72 -13.92
N ILE A 557 -9.14 0.81 -13.97
CA ILE A 557 -9.90 0.76 -15.23
C ILE A 557 -9.59 1.99 -16.10
N MET A 558 -9.50 3.18 -15.50
CA MET A 558 -9.13 4.40 -16.23
C MET A 558 -7.70 4.34 -16.78
N LEU A 559 -6.73 3.85 -16.00
CA LEU A 559 -5.35 3.64 -16.46
C LEU A 559 -5.29 2.68 -17.65
N THR A 560 -6.01 1.56 -17.54
CA THR A 560 -6.15 0.59 -18.64
C THR A 560 -6.77 1.21 -19.89
N SER A 561 -7.77 2.09 -19.72
CA SER A 561 -8.44 2.80 -20.83
C SER A 561 -7.55 3.87 -21.48
N LEU A 562 -6.52 4.32 -20.77
CA LEU A 562 -5.50 5.24 -21.25
C LEU A 562 -4.25 4.51 -21.76
N GLU A 563 -4.33 3.18 -21.93
CA GLU A 563 -3.23 2.31 -22.41
C GLU A 563 -2.01 2.28 -21.48
N TYR A 564 -2.19 2.60 -20.20
CA TYR A 564 -1.16 2.41 -19.17
C TYR A 564 -1.31 1.02 -18.56
N HIS A 565 -0.27 0.20 -18.76
CA HIS A 565 -0.14 -1.15 -18.24
C HIS A 565 1.23 -1.32 -17.60
N ASP A 566 1.35 -2.29 -16.69
CA ASP A 566 2.65 -2.69 -16.15
C ASP A 566 3.59 -3.09 -17.30
N SER A 567 4.68 -2.35 -17.45
CA SER A 567 5.69 -2.51 -18.50
C SER A 567 7.05 -2.01 -18.00
N GLU A 568 8.10 -2.20 -18.81
CA GLU A 568 9.46 -1.73 -18.48
C GLU A 568 9.56 -0.20 -18.27
N PHE A 569 8.65 0.57 -18.89
CA PHE A 569 8.65 2.04 -18.82
C PHE A 569 7.52 2.60 -17.95
N CYS A 570 6.61 1.74 -17.46
CA CYS A 570 5.48 2.14 -16.63
C CYS A 570 5.22 1.10 -15.55
N GLU A 571 5.47 1.44 -14.28
CA GLU A 571 5.21 0.59 -13.13
C GLU A 571 3.98 1.08 -12.37
N ILE A 572 2.97 0.23 -12.16
CA ILE A 572 1.73 0.59 -11.45
C ILE A 572 1.67 -0.15 -10.11
N HIS A 573 1.68 0.62 -9.02
CA HIS A 573 1.56 0.11 -7.66
C HIS A 573 0.20 0.53 -7.07
N ILE A 574 -0.62 -0.44 -6.72
CA ILE A 574 -1.88 -0.22 -6.02
C ILE A 574 -1.66 -0.62 -4.55
N LEU A 575 -1.70 0.38 -3.67
CA LEU A 575 -1.54 0.22 -2.23
C LEU A 575 -2.93 0.00 -1.62
N GLU A 576 -3.18 -1.23 -1.16
CA GLU A 576 -4.45 -1.68 -0.57
C GLU A 576 -4.55 -1.49 0.95
#